data_AF-A0A6B9ZF28-F1
#
_entry.id   AF-A0A6B9ZF28-F1
#
_cell.length_a   1.000
_cell.length_b   1.000
_cell.length_c   1.000
_cell.angle_alpha   90.00
_cell.angle_beta   90.00
_cell.angle_gamma   90.00
#
_symmetry.space_group_name_H-M   'P 1'
#
loop_
_entity.id
_entity.type
_entity.pdbx_description
1 polymer ?
#
loop_
_entity_poly.entity_id
_entity_poly.type
_entity_poly.pdbx_seq_one_letter_code
_entity_poly.pdbx_strand_id
1 'polypeptide(L)'
;MRIIFALLVLNPLWLYIANFVSSDALFATLSLLWLTSLFWLLYAPNAKMLIAHALILGFVFSVRYNALYYPFISILVFLTTRDSFKEKLLKIAIVILPVGWFVLYTTLTFKERLGVATFSPFGGWQMGSNALFMYAHVPPQRSNIPKQFVTLHNITIKHMDSLNRLRQVPRPDAELGIYYLWDDKAPLKQYLFEKYKRDSTTPYLQRWAAVSPLYGQYGTWLIKQHPGAFLRYYIWPNFINYYSPPTEFLGWFNMGKNEVDPGAVSWFGYKSNKVHHFSKDNTIWLTNVFPLLLAMINVVFFFGFIGFVILGGFSKVTPYYKKVLWLMLTIWLGNLAFSVLASPIVLRYQAFPFIFTLAFAVLLLGFVIQESMESKPAAVKEDDPLPDPAV
;
A
#
# COMPACT_ATOMS: atom_id res chain seq x y z
N MET A 1 8.37 0.57 -25.99
CA MET A 1 9.15 1.47 -25.09
C MET A 1 8.66 2.91 -25.10
N ARG A 2 8.67 3.65 -26.23
CA ARG A 2 8.26 5.07 -26.26
C ARG A 2 6.83 5.34 -25.77
N ILE A 3 5.89 4.46 -26.14
CA ILE A 3 4.48 4.55 -25.70
C ILE A 3 4.34 4.35 -24.19
N ILE A 4 5.03 3.35 -23.61
CA ILE A 4 5.01 3.08 -22.16
C ILE A 4 5.55 4.31 -21.39
N PHE A 5 6.65 4.89 -21.87
CA PHE A 5 7.22 6.08 -21.25
C PHE A 5 6.24 7.26 -21.28
N ALA A 6 5.59 7.51 -22.41
CA ALA A 6 4.56 8.55 -22.51
C ALA A 6 3.39 8.30 -21.55
N LEU A 7 2.87 7.06 -21.47
CA LEU A 7 1.79 6.69 -20.55
C LEU A 7 2.17 6.89 -19.08
N LEU A 8 3.42 6.58 -18.71
CA LEU A 8 3.88 6.72 -17.33
C LEU A 8 4.13 8.18 -16.94
N VAL A 9 4.73 8.98 -17.83
CA VAL A 9 5.12 10.36 -17.56
C VAL A 9 3.94 11.32 -17.69
N LEU A 10 3.11 11.15 -18.72
CA LEU A 10 1.95 12.00 -18.98
C LEU A 10 0.70 11.54 -18.20
N ASN A 11 0.83 10.56 -17.30
CA ASN A 11 -0.27 10.15 -16.43
C ASN A 11 -0.69 11.34 -15.53
N PRO A 12 -1.92 11.84 -15.67
CA PRO A 12 -2.34 13.04 -14.98
C PRO A 12 -2.51 12.84 -13.47
N LEU A 13 -2.53 11.61 -12.96
CA LEU A 13 -2.49 11.32 -11.52
C LEU A 13 -1.25 11.94 -10.86
N TRP A 14 -0.11 11.95 -11.56
CA TRP A 14 1.13 12.50 -11.01
C TRP A 14 1.07 14.00 -10.78
N LEU A 15 0.36 14.72 -11.65
CA LEU A 15 0.15 16.15 -11.48
C LEU A 15 -0.57 16.45 -10.17
N TYR A 16 -1.60 15.68 -9.84
CA TYR A 16 -2.33 15.86 -8.58
C TYR A 16 -1.50 15.42 -7.38
N ILE A 17 -0.93 14.21 -7.40
CA ILE A 17 -0.13 13.68 -6.29
C ILE A 17 1.07 14.58 -5.97
N ALA A 18 1.72 15.18 -6.98
CA ALA A 18 2.82 16.11 -6.78
C ALA A 18 2.39 17.49 -6.24
N ASN A 19 1.14 17.89 -6.45
CA ASN A 19 0.61 19.18 -5.97
C ASN A 19 0.00 19.10 -4.57
N PHE A 20 -0.25 17.90 -4.03
CA PHE A 20 -0.67 17.75 -2.65
C PHE A 20 0.52 17.88 -1.69
N VAL A 21 0.33 18.61 -0.59
CA VAL A 21 1.25 18.60 0.56
C VAL A 21 1.12 17.25 1.27
N SER A 22 1.83 16.25 0.73
CA SER A 22 1.80 14.86 1.17
C SER A 22 3.12 14.16 0.87
N SER A 23 3.39 13.04 1.55
CA SER A 23 4.56 12.21 1.24
C SER A 23 4.33 11.26 0.06
N ASP A 24 3.19 11.34 -0.65
CA ASP A 24 2.80 10.38 -1.69
C ASP A 24 3.75 10.41 -2.90
N ALA A 25 4.04 11.60 -3.44
CA ALA A 25 4.98 11.76 -4.56
C ALA A 25 6.42 11.32 -4.20
N LEU A 26 6.88 11.72 -2.99
CA LEU A 26 8.21 11.37 -2.50
C LEU A 26 8.33 9.85 -2.32
N PHE A 27 7.34 9.23 -1.69
CA PHE A 27 7.33 7.79 -1.47
C PHE A 27 7.32 7.00 -2.79
N ALA A 28 6.53 7.41 -3.77
CA ALA A 28 6.49 6.77 -5.08
C ALA A 28 7.84 6.86 -5.80
N THR A 29 8.47 8.04 -5.78
CA THR A 29 9.79 8.27 -6.37
C THR A 29 10.86 7.38 -5.72
N LEU A 30 10.93 7.37 -4.39
CA LEU A 30 11.89 6.56 -3.66
C LEU A 30 11.66 5.06 -3.85
N SER A 31 10.39 4.63 -3.93
CA SER A 31 10.04 3.24 -4.22
C SER A 31 10.48 2.82 -5.63
N LEU A 32 10.38 3.73 -6.61
CA LEU A 32 10.88 3.47 -7.96
C LEU A 32 12.42 3.39 -7.98
N LEU A 33 13.11 4.27 -7.25
CA LEU A 33 14.57 4.19 -7.09
C LEU A 33 15.00 2.88 -6.38
N TRP A 34 14.25 2.46 -5.36
CA TRP A 34 14.46 1.18 -4.69
C TRP A 34 14.28 -0.01 -5.66
N LEU A 35 13.20 -0.03 -6.43
CA LEU A 35 12.93 -1.08 -7.42
C LEU A 35 14.01 -1.14 -8.50
N THR A 36 14.33 0.00 -9.09
CA THR A 36 15.32 0.09 -10.18
C THR A 36 16.72 -0.25 -9.69
N SER A 37 17.10 0.14 -8.47
CA SER A 37 18.39 -0.28 -7.89
C SER A 37 18.47 -1.80 -7.65
N LEU A 38 17.35 -2.48 -7.34
CA LEU A 38 17.31 -3.94 -7.31
C LEU A 38 17.58 -4.56 -8.69
N PHE A 39 16.99 -4.00 -9.75
CA PHE A 39 17.26 -4.48 -11.11
C PHE A 39 18.74 -4.30 -11.49
N TRP A 40 19.33 -3.15 -11.16
CA TRP A 40 20.76 -2.92 -11.36
C TRP A 40 21.63 -3.90 -10.58
N LEU A 41 21.29 -4.18 -9.32
CA LEU A 41 22.00 -5.16 -8.50
C LEU A 41 21.86 -6.59 -9.04
N LEU A 42 20.76 -6.92 -9.70
CA LEU A 42 20.58 -8.21 -10.38
C LEU A 42 21.37 -8.31 -11.70
N TYR A 43 21.49 -7.19 -12.42
CA TYR A 43 22.16 -7.14 -13.73
C TYR A 43 23.67 -7.06 -13.59
N ALA A 44 24.15 -6.08 -12.83
CA ALA A 44 25.57 -5.78 -12.64
C ALA A 44 25.82 -5.38 -11.17
N PRO A 45 25.98 -6.38 -10.27
CA PRO A 45 26.23 -6.12 -8.85
C PRO A 45 27.45 -5.23 -8.65
N ASN A 46 27.29 -4.12 -7.95
CA ASN A 46 28.35 -3.17 -7.62
C ASN A 46 28.21 -2.72 -6.17
N ALA A 47 29.32 -2.65 -5.43
CA ALA A 47 29.34 -2.19 -4.04
C ALA A 47 28.78 -0.76 -3.89
N LYS A 48 29.08 0.15 -4.83
CA LYS A 48 28.52 1.52 -4.81
C LYS A 48 27.00 1.50 -4.96
N MET A 49 26.48 0.64 -5.85
CA MET A 49 25.04 0.47 -6.03
C MET A 49 24.37 -0.19 -4.82
N LEU A 50 25.06 -1.12 -4.14
CA LEU A 50 24.56 -1.74 -2.92
C LEU A 50 24.42 -0.72 -1.78
N ILE A 51 25.43 0.14 -1.60
CA ILE A 51 25.38 1.22 -0.60
C ILE A 51 24.24 2.19 -0.96
N ALA A 52 24.15 2.62 -2.22
CA ALA A 52 23.05 3.48 -2.67
C ALA A 52 21.68 2.85 -2.42
N HIS A 53 21.51 1.57 -2.76
CA HIS A 53 20.28 0.81 -2.51
C HIS A 53 19.93 0.77 -1.01
N ALA A 54 20.90 0.51 -0.14
CA ALA A 54 20.70 0.49 1.31
C ALA A 54 20.24 1.86 1.84
N LEU A 55 20.86 2.95 1.38
CA LEU A 55 20.48 4.31 1.76
C LEU A 55 19.08 4.67 1.24
N ILE A 56 18.76 4.35 -0.02
CA ILE A 56 17.43 4.54 -0.59
C ILE A 56 16.39 3.73 0.20
N LEU A 57 16.70 2.49 0.56
CA LEU A 57 15.82 1.65 1.37
C LEU A 57 15.58 2.26 2.76
N GLY A 58 16.63 2.73 3.43
CA GLY A 58 16.51 3.41 4.72
C GLY A 58 15.61 4.65 4.64
N PHE A 59 15.77 5.44 3.57
CA PHE A 59 14.99 6.66 3.38
C PHE A 59 13.54 6.39 2.96
N VAL A 60 13.27 5.44 2.06
CA VAL A 60 11.88 5.09 1.72
C VAL A 60 11.14 4.49 2.92
N PHE A 61 11.85 3.72 3.75
CA PHE A 61 11.32 3.16 4.99
C PHE A 61 10.99 4.25 6.02
N SER A 62 11.77 5.33 6.09
CA SER A 62 11.49 6.44 7.02
C SER A 62 10.31 7.31 6.58
N VAL A 63 10.06 7.40 5.28
CA VAL A 63 9.00 8.24 4.71
C VAL A 63 7.61 7.62 4.92
N ARG A 64 7.46 6.29 4.82
CA ARG A 64 6.16 5.63 5.06
C ARG A 64 6.24 4.22 5.61
N TYR A 65 5.23 3.92 6.43
CA TYR A 65 4.90 2.58 6.94
C TYR A 65 4.70 1.52 5.83
N ASN A 66 4.25 1.94 4.63
CA ASN A 66 4.05 1.03 3.50
C ASN A 66 5.35 0.36 2.99
N ALA A 67 6.52 0.91 3.30
CA ALA A 67 7.80 0.29 2.95
C ALA A 67 8.26 -0.80 3.93
N LEU A 68 7.47 -1.17 4.95
CA LEU A 68 7.85 -2.21 5.92
C LEU A 68 8.20 -3.55 5.28
N TYR A 69 7.59 -3.90 4.14
CA TYR A 69 7.89 -5.15 3.44
C TYR A 69 9.14 -5.08 2.54
N TYR A 70 9.65 -3.88 2.22
CA TYR A 70 10.74 -3.69 1.26
C TYR A 70 12.06 -4.35 1.71
N PRO A 71 12.48 -4.26 3.01
CA PRO A 71 13.70 -4.92 3.46
C PRO A 71 13.66 -6.43 3.26
N PHE A 72 12.51 -7.08 3.46
CA PHE A 72 12.35 -8.51 3.25
C PHE A 72 12.54 -8.90 1.80
N ILE A 73 12.02 -8.10 0.86
CA ILE A 73 12.24 -8.31 -0.58
C ILE A 73 13.72 -8.14 -0.94
N SER A 74 14.38 -7.07 -0.46
CA SER A 74 15.81 -6.86 -0.70
C SER A 74 16.65 -8.02 -0.16
N ILE A 75 16.35 -8.51 1.05
CA ILE A 75 17.02 -9.68 1.62
C ILE A 75 16.81 -10.92 0.76
N LEU A 76 15.57 -11.20 0.34
CA LEU A 76 15.25 -12.35 -0.52
C LEU A 76 16.06 -12.32 -1.81
N VAL A 77 16.18 -11.15 -2.44
CA VAL A 77 17.00 -10.96 -3.65
C VAL A 77 18.46 -11.37 -3.40
N PHE A 78 19.08 -10.91 -2.32
CA PHE A 78 20.47 -11.28 -2.01
C PHE A 78 20.63 -12.74 -1.58
N LEU A 79 19.60 -13.37 -1.02
CA LEU A 79 19.65 -14.80 -0.75
C LEU A 79 19.70 -15.64 -2.03
N THR A 80 19.10 -15.14 -3.12
CA THR A 80 19.06 -15.83 -4.42
C THR A 80 20.31 -15.65 -5.29
N THR A 81 21.27 -14.82 -4.89
CA THR A 81 22.52 -14.62 -5.63
C THR A 81 23.47 -15.82 -5.46
N ARG A 82 24.44 -15.96 -6.37
CA ARG A 82 25.47 -17.02 -6.33
C ARG A 82 26.69 -16.67 -5.46
N ASP A 83 26.55 -15.68 -4.58
CA ASP A 83 27.62 -15.21 -3.69
C ASP A 83 27.92 -16.25 -2.59
N SER A 84 29.11 -16.16 -2.00
CA SER A 84 29.46 -16.95 -0.82
C SER A 84 28.59 -16.55 0.38
N PHE A 85 28.46 -17.44 1.37
CA PHE A 85 27.64 -17.16 2.57
C PHE A 85 28.07 -15.87 3.29
N LYS A 86 29.38 -15.61 3.38
CA LYS A 86 29.93 -14.39 4.00
C LYS A 86 29.53 -13.12 3.24
N GLU A 87 29.59 -13.15 1.92
CA GLU A 87 29.18 -12.02 1.07
C GLU A 87 27.68 -11.75 1.18
N LYS A 88 26.84 -12.81 1.23
CA LYS A 88 25.40 -12.66 1.47
C LYS A 88 25.12 -11.98 2.81
N LEU A 89 25.79 -12.44 3.87
CA LEU A 89 25.63 -11.86 5.21
C LEU A 89 26.07 -10.39 5.23
N LEU A 90 27.17 -10.04 4.55
CA LEU A 90 27.63 -8.66 4.42
C LEU A 90 26.60 -7.79 3.68
N LYS A 91 26.05 -8.27 2.55
CA LYS A 91 25.01 -7.55 1.79
C LYS A 91 23.75 -7.32 2.63
N ILE A 92 23.30 -8.35 3.34
CA ILE A 92 22.16 -8.27 4.26
C ILE A 92 22.44 -7.27 5.38
N ALA A 93 23.61 -7.33 6.01
CA ALA A 93 23.99 -6.39 7.07
C ALA A 93 23.98 -4.93 6.56
N ILE A 94 24.55 -4.67 5.38
CA ILE A 94 24.57 -3.33 4.76
C ILE A 94 23.14 -2.80 4.55
N VAL A 95 22.22 -3.65 4.08
CA VAL A 95 20.83 -3.25 3.81
C VAL A 95 19.98 -3.11 5.09
N ILE A 96 20.21 -3.94 6.10
CA ILE A 96 19.49 -3.86 7.37
C ILE A 96 19.97 -2.67 8.21
N LEU A 97 21.26 -2.31 8.16
CA LEU A 97 21.83 -1.25 9.00
C LEU A 97 21.05 0.07 8.99
N PRO A 98 20.73 0.71 7.85
CA PRO A 98 20.01 1.98 7.84
C PRO A 98 18.56 1.84 8.32
N VAL A 99 17.90 0.71 8.03
CA VAL A 99 16.53 0.41 8.48
C VAL A 99 16.52 0.20 10.00
N GLY A 100 17.40 -0.64 10.50
CA GLY A 100 17.54 -0.95 11.93
C GLY A 100 17.95 0.28 12.74
N TRP A 101 18.85 1.10 12.20
CA TRP A 101 19.21 2.39 12.79
C TRP A 101 17.99 3.30 12.94
N PHE A 102 17.20 3.46 11.88
CA PHE A 102 15.99 4.28 11.93
C PHE A 102 14.98 3.74 12.95
N VAL A 103 14.71 2.42 12.94
CA VAL A 103 13.79 1.79 13.89
C VAL A 103 14.25 2.01 15.34
N LEU A 104 15.53 1.80 15.63
CA LEU A 104 16.09 1.98 16.97
C LEU A 104 16.04 3.44 17.40
N TYR A 105 16.51 4.35 16.55
CA TYR A 105 16.51 5.78 16.79
C TYR A 105 15.10 6.29 17.12
N THR A 106 14.12 5.99 16.26
CA THR A 106 12.73 6.40 16.46
C THR A 106 12.13 5.80 17.73
N THR A 107 12.41 4.52 18.03
CA THR A 107 11.91 3.87 19.26
C THR A 107 12.49 4.51 20.52
N LEU A 108 13.79 4.82 20.52
CA LEU A 108 14.45 5.49 21.64
C LEU A 108 13.95 6.92 21.80
N THR A 109 13.79 7.66 20.70
CA THR A 109 13.21 9.01 20.73
C THR A 109 11.78 9.01 21.27
N PHE A 110 10.93 8.06 20.87
CA PHE A 110 9.58 7.95 21.44
C PHE A 110 9.59 7.59 22.92
N LYS A 111 10.52 6.74 23.36
CA LYS A 111 10.69 6.43 24.79
C LYS A 111 11.10 7.68 25.58
N GLU A 112 12.08 8.43 25.09
CA GLU A 112 12.59 9.63 25.74
C GLU A 112 11.55 10.76 25.76
N ARG A 113 10.90 11.02 24.63
CA ARG A 113 10.01 12.18 24.45
C ARG A 113 8.58 11.92 24.93
N LEU A 114 8.07 10.71 24.75
CA LEU A 114 6.67 10.37 25.03
C LEU A 114 6.50 9.30 26.13
N GLY A 115 7.58 8.69 26.61
CA GLY A 115 7.53 7.62 27.62
C GLY A 115 7.11 6.25 27.08
N VAL A 116 7.00 6.08 25.76
CA VAL A 116 6.53 4.84 25.13
C VAL A 116 7.60 4.31 24.17
N ALA A 117 8.16 3.14 24.48
CA ALA A 117 9.11 2.48 23.61
C ALA A 117 8.40 1.76 22.46
N THR A 118 8.12 2.48 21.37
CA THR A 118 7.53 1.91 20.15
C THR A 118 8.12 2.56 18.91
N PHE A 119 8.30 1.78 17.83
CA PHE A 119 8.73 2.31 16.54
C PHE A 119 7.66 3.21 15.90
N SER A 120 6.39 2.80 16.02
CA SER A 120 5.28 3.55 15.46
C SER A 120 4.03 3.28 16.27
N PRO A 121 3.49 4.29 16.97
CA PRO A 121 2.21 4.11 17.66
C PRO A 121 1.05 3.93 16.67
N PHE A 122 1.23 4.24 15.38
CA PHE A 122 0.19 4.05 14.37
C PHE A 122 -0.27 2.60 14.24
N GLY A 123 0.63 1.62 14.36
CA GLY A 123 0.29 0.20 14.18
C GLY A 123 -0.79 -0.31 15.15
N GLY A 124 -0.75 0.11 16.42
CA GLY A 124 -1.77 -0.27 17.40
C GLY A 124 -3.14 0.36 17.11
N TRP A 125 -3.15 1.62 16.69
CA TRP A 125 -4.37 2.31 16.25
C TRP A 125 -4.98 1.68 15.01
N GLN A 126 -4.15 1.37 14.02
CA GLN A 126 -4.54 0.71 12.78
C GLN A 126 -5.12 -0.68 13.05
N MET A 127 -4.48 -1.48 13.90
CA MET A 127 -4.99 -2.80 14.27
C MET A 127 -6.34 -2.73 15.00
N GLY A 128 -6.48 -1.79 15.95
CA GLY A 128 -7.76 -1.53 16.61
C GLY A 128 -8.84 -1.13 15.61
N SER A 129 -8.55 -0.19 14.71
CA SER A 129 -9.48 0.30 13.68
C SER A 129 -9.94 -0.83 12.76
N ASN A 130 -9.02 -1.64 12.24
CA ASN A 130 -9.33 -2.76 11.36
C ASN A 130 -10.27 -3.78 12.04
N ALA A 131 -9.99 -4.09 13.31
CA ALA A 131 -10.82 -4.99 14.09
C ALA A 131 -12.23 -4.43 14.32
N LEU A 132 -12.38 -3.11 14.49
CA LEU A 132 -13.69 -2.48 14.70
C LEU A 132 -14.59 -2.53 13.45
N PHE A 133 -14.03 -2.47 12.24
CA PHE A 133 -14.80 -2.70 11.01
C PHE A 133 -15.42 -4.11 10.97
N MET A 134 -14.67 -5.11 11.41
CA MET A 134 -15.22 -6.45 11.61
C MET A 134 -16.25 -6.46 12.73
N TYR A 135 -15.93 -5.86 13.88
CA TYR A 135 -16.75 -5.95 15.08
C TYR A 135 -18.11 -5.27 14.92
N ALA A 136 -18.22 -4.28 14.02
CA ALA A 136 -19.49 -3.65 13.64
C ALA A 136 -20.52 -4.65 13.08
N HIS A 137 -20.07 -5.82 12.61
CA HIS A 137 -20.88 -6.83 11.94
C HIS A 137 -21.07 -8.12 12.75
N VAL A 138 -20.58 -8.16 13.99
CA VAL A 138 -20.75 -9.33 14.88
C VAL A 138 -21.62 -8.96 16.09
N PRO A 139 -22.35 -9.93 16.68
CA PRO A 139 -23.11 -9.69 17.90
C PRO A 139 -22.20 -9.19 19.04
N PRO A 140 -22.60 -8.16 19.79
CA PRO A 140 -21.75 -7.59 20.83
C PRO A 140 -21.50 -8.59 21.96
N GLN A 141 -20.23 -8.88 22.25
CA GLN A 141 -19.83 -9.78 23.32
C GLN A 141 -19.89 -9.06 24.67
N ARG A 142 -20.79 -9.46 25.57
CA ARG A 142 -20.97 -8.77 26.87
C ARG A 142 -20.29 -9.47 28.06
N SER A 143 -19.70 -10.64 27.84
CA SER A 143 -19.09 -11.47 28.90
C SER A 143 -17.64 -11.86 28.55
N ASN A 144 -16.88 -12.28 29.56
CA ASN A 144 -15.49 -12.74 29.44
C ASN A 144 -14.52 -11.71 28.83
N ILE A 145 -14.76 -10.43 29.09
CA ILE A 145 -13.91 -9.33 28.62
C ILE A 145 -12.71 -9.22 29.56
N PRO A 146 -11.46 -9.30 29.06
CA PRO A 146 -10.27 -9.07 29.87
C PRO A 146 -10.32 -7.70 30.56
N LYS A 147 -9.93 -7.65 31.84
CA LYS A 147 -10.05 -6.44 32.70
C LYS A 147 -9.52 -5.16 32.04
N GLN A 148 -8.38 -5.26 31.36
CA GLN A 148 -7.74 -4.12 30.68
C GLN A 148 -8.57 -3.53 29.52
N PHE A 149 -9.48 -4.29 28.93
CA PHE A 149 -10.30 -3.85 27.79
C PHE A 149 -11.69 -3.37 28.20
N VAL A 150 -12.14 -3.61 29.43
CA VAL A 150 -13.54 -3.39 29.85
C VAL A 150 -14.04 -1.98 29.48
N THR A 151 -13.29 -0.94 29.84
CA THR A 151 -13.69 0.45 29.54
C THR A 151 -13.80 0.70 28.04
N LEU A 152 -12.78 0.32 27.27
CA LEU A 152 -12.77 0.50 25.81
C LEU A 152 -13.88 -0.32 25.14
N HIS A 153 -14.13 -1.53 25.63
CA HIS A 153 -15.14 -2.43 25.09
C HIS A 153 -16.55 -1.92 25.36
N ASN A 154 -16.81 -1.36 26.55
CA ASN A 154 -18.10 -0.73 26.86
C ASN A 154 -18.38 0.48 25.96
N ILE A 155 -17.37 1.32 25.71
CA ILE A 155 -17.48 2.44 24.75
C ILE A 155 -17.77 1.88 23.35
N THR A 156 -17.06 0.83 22.94
CA THR A 156 -17.24 0.17 21.65
C THR A 156 -18.66 -0.36 21.48
N ILE A 157 -19.18 -1.15 22.43
CA ILE A 157 -20.53 -1.70 22.37
C ILE A 157 -21.57 -0.57 22.31
N LYS A 158 -21.45 0.45 23.16
CA LYS A 158 -22.38 1.60 23.16
C LYS A 158 -22.39 2.30 21.80
N HIS A 159 -21.24 2.43 21.18
CA HIS A 159 -21.11 3.00 19.84
C HIS A 159 -21.79 2.11 18.79
N MET A 160 -21.51 0.79 18.78
CA MET A 160 -22.15 -0.15 17.85
C MET A 160 -23.68 -0.18 18.02
N ASP A 161 -24.17 -0.22 19.26
CA ASP A 161 -25.59 -0.16 19.59
C ASP A 161 -26.24 1.15 19.07
N SER A 162 -25.49 2.26 19.06
CA SER A 162 -25.95 3.54 18.53
C SER A 162 -26.02 3.53 17.00
N LEU A 163 -24.99 3.00 16.32
CA LEU A 163 -24.97 2.88 14.87
C LEU A 163 -26.07 1.94 14.34
N ASN A 164 -26.34 0.83 15.05
CA ASN A 164 -27.40 -0.11 14.71
C ASN A 164 -28.82 0.50 14.74
N ARG A 165 -28.99 1.67 15.39
CA ARG A 165 -30.28 2.38 15.46
C ARG A 165 -30.48 3.40 14.35
N LEU A 166 -29.46 3.69 13.54
CA LEU A 166 -29.57 4.61 12.41
C LEU A 166 -30.43 3.98 11.31
N ARG A 167 -31.69 4.42 11.18
CA ARG A 167 -32.66 3.86 10.22
C ARG A 167 -32.63 4.47 8.83
N GLN A 168 -32.03 5.66 8.64
CA GLN A 168 -32.21 6.46 7.42
C GLN A 168 -30.93 7.13 6.86
N VAL A 169 -29.76 6.78 7.34
CA VAL A 169 -28.48 7.32 6.84
C VAL A 169 -27.52 6.15 6.64
N PRO A 170 -26.73 6.10 5.54
CA PRO A 170 -25.64 5.14 5.47
C PRO A 170 -24.76 5.30 6.70
N ARG A 171 -24.45 4.18 7.36
CA ARG A 171 -23.61 4.23 8.55
C ARG A 171 -22.23 4.80 8.18
N PRO A 172 -21.57 5.56 9.06
CA PRO A 172 -20.25 6.12 8.77
C PRO A 172 -19.15 5.07 8.60
N ASP A 173 -19.40 3.83 9.03
CA ASP A 173 -18.56 2.64 8.88
C ASP A 173 -19.05 1.69 7.77
N ALA A 174 -19.99 2.12 6.92
CA ALA A 174 -20.53 1.29 5.83
C ALA A 174 -19.48 0.99 4.75
N GLU A 175 -18.58 1.93 4.51
CA GLU A 175 -17.42 1.76 3.62
C GLU A 175 -16.15 1.55 4.43
N LEU A 176 -15.32 0.61 3.98
CA LEU A 176 -14.03 0.36 4.61
C LEU A 176 -13.12 1.58 4.41
N GLY A 177 -12.65 2.15 5.51
CA GLY A 177 -11.85 3.37 5.47
C GLY A 177 -11.26 3.73 6.81
N ILE A 178 -11.11 5.02 7.06
CA ILE A 178 -10.37 5.53 8.22
C ILE A 178 -11.27 6.01 9.37
N TYR A 179 -12.57 5.70 9.33
CA TYR A 179 -13.57 6.15 10.30
C TYR A 179 -13.16 5.86 11.75
N TYR A 180 -12.93 4.58 12.07
CA TYR A 180 -12.57 4.17 13.44
C TYR A 180 -11.20 4.66 13.91
N LEU A 181 -10.37 5.17 12.99
CA LEU A 181 -9.03 5.65 13.27
C LEU A 181 -9.02 7.15 13.63
N TRP A 182 -9.79 7.97 12.90
CA TRP A 182 -9.69 9.43 12.99
C TRP A 182 -10.95 10.15 13.45
N ASP A 183 -12.14 9.56 13.34
CA ASP A 183 -13.38 10.25 13.71
C ASP A 183 -13.47 10.44 15.23
N ASP A 184 -13.69 11.67 15.68
CA ASP A 184 -13.72 12.00 17.10
C ASP A 184 -14.84 11.28 17.88
N LYS A 185 -15.90 10.83 17.20
CA LYS A 185 -17.02 10.05 17.78
C LYS A 185 -16.78 8.54 17.75
N ALA A 186 -15.72 8.06 17.08
CA ALA A 186 -15.38 6.65 17.05
C ALA A 186 -14.86 6.14 18.40
N PRO A 187 -14.99 4.84 18.73
CA PRO A 187 -14.64 4.29 20.04
C PRO A 187 -13.20 4.54 20.48
N LEU A 188 -12.23 4.43 19.55
CA LEU A 188 -10.81 4.65 19.87
C LEU A 188 -10.52 6.11 20.25
N LYS A 189 -11.20 7.06 19.62
CA LYS A 189 -11.07 8.48 19.95
C LYS A 189 -11.81 8.82 21.23
N GLN A 190 -13.02 8.29 21.41
CA GLN A 190 -13.80 8.45 22.64
C GLN A 190 -13.04 7.90 23.86
N TYR A 191 -12.44 6.70 23.78
CA TYR A 191 -11.62 6.18 24.87
C TYR A 191 -10.42 7.08 25.19
N LEU A 192 -9.72 7.58 24.17
CA LEU A 192 -8.61 8.52 24.36
C LEU A 192 -9.08 9.78 25.11
N PHE A 193 -10.20 10.37 24.70
CA PHE A 193 -10.77 11.54 25.36
C PHE A 193 -11.21 11.26 26.79
N GLU A 194 -11.90 10.14 27.04
CA GLU A 194 -12.33 9.76 28.38
C GLU A 194 -11.15 9.50 29.32
N LYS A 195 -10.13 8.77 28.86
CA LYS A 195 -8.92 8.45 29.64
C LYS A 195 -8.16 9.70 30.09
N TYR A 196 -8.13 10.74 29.25
CA TYR A 196 -7.40 11.98 29.51
C TYR A 196 -8.32 13.18 29.76
N LYS A 197 -9.59 12.96 30.12
CA LYS A 197 -10.59 14.03 30.30
C LYS A 197 -10.18 15.07 31.34
N ARG A 198 -9.46 14.64 32.38
CA ARG A 198 -8.96 15.48 33.48
C ARG A 198 -7.49 15.89 33.31
N ASP A 199 -6.88 15.56 32.18
CA ASP A 199 -5.48 15.84 31.88
C ASP A 199 -5.37 16.86 30.75
N SER A 200 -5.13 18.11 31.14
CA SER A 200 -4.90 19.23 30.23
C SER A 200 -3.41 19.49 29.97
N THR A 201 -2.49 18.81 30.66
CA THR A 201 -1.06 19.12 30.64
C THR A 201 -0.30 18.20 29.68
N THR A 202 -0.74 16.96 29.49
CA THR A 202 -0.07 16.02 28.59
C THR A 202 -0.32 16.38 27.11
N PRO A 203 0.72 16.53 26.27
CA PRO A 203 0.55 16.78 24.84
C PRO A 203 -0.27 15.69 24.13
N TYR A 204 -1.05 16.06 23.11
CA TYR A 204 -1.91 15.12 22.39
C TYR A 204 -1.14 13.92 21.81
N LEU A 205 0.02 14.17 21.18
CA LEU A 205 0.84 13.11 20.59
C LEU A 205 1.28 12.07 21.62
N GLN A 206 1.62 12.51 22.84
CA GLN A 206 1.99 11.61 23.93
C GLN A 206 0.81 10.75 24.38
N ARG A 207 -0.38 11.36 24.53
CA ARG A 207 -1.62 10.62 24.86
C ARG A 207 -1.98 9.61 23.77
N TRP A 208 -1.88 10.01 22.52
CA TRP A 208 -2.13 9.18 21.35
C TRP A 208 -1.17 7.99 21.27
N ALA A 209 0.12 8.22 21.53
CA ALA A 209 1.13 7.16 21.58
C ALA A 209 0.91 6.18 22.75
N ALA A 210 0.54 6.69 23.93
CA ALA A 210 0.36 5.90 25.15
C ALA A 210 -0.79 4.88 25.07
N VAL A 211 -1.82 5.12 24.28
CA VAL A 211 -2.95 4.17 24.11
C VAL A 211 -2.72 3.14 23.00
N SER A 212 -1.72 3.35 22.14
CA SER A 212 -1.47 2.48 20.98
C SER A 212 -1.27 1.00 21.34
N PRO A 213 -0.45 0.63 22.34
CA PRO A 213 -0.29 -0.78 22.71
C PRO A 213 -1.60 -1.45 23.15
N LEU A 214 -2.44 -0.72 23.90
CA LEU A 214 -3.74 -1.21 24.33
C LEU A 214 -4.65 -1.50 23.13
N TYR A 215 -4.67 -0.61 22.13
CA TYR A 215 -5.50 -0.77 20.93
C TYR A 215 -5.03 -1.92 20.05
N GLY A 216 -3.71 -2.10 19.91
CA GLY A 216 -3.16 -3.24 19.19
C GLY A 216 -3.56 -4.58 19.85
N GLN A 217 -3.45 -4.66 21.18
CA GLN A 217 -3.86 -5.85 21.94
C GLN A 217 -5.38 -6.08 21.86
N TYR A 218 -6.17 -5.02 21.97
CA TYR A 218 -7.63 -5.09 21.90
C TYR A 218 -8.11 -5.55 20.51
N GLY A 219 -7.58 -4.95 19.44
CA GLY A 219 -7.89 -5.36 18.07
C GLY A 219 -7.48 -6.81 17.81
N THR A 220 -6.30 -7.21 18.26
CA THR A 220 -5.85 -8.61 18.16
C THR A 220 -6.78 -9.56 18.92
N TRP A 221 -7.22 -9.19 20.12
CA TRP A 221 -8.16 -9.98 20.90
C TRP A 221 -9.50 -10.15 20.18
N LEU A 222 -10.09 -9.07 19.64
CA LEU A 222 -11.31 -9.11 18.84
C LEU A 222 -11.18 -10.03 17.61
N ILE A 223 -10.08 -9.88 16.86
CA ILE A 223 -9.82 -10.70 15.66
C ILE A 223 -9.73 -12.18 16.03
N LYS A 224 -9.07 -12.52 17.14
CA LYS A 224 -8.97 -13.91 17.62
C LYS A 224 -10.32 -14.51 18.03
N GLN A 225 -11.26 -13.70 18.52
CA GLN A 225 -12.61 -14.19 18.83
C GLN A 225 -13.44 -14.43 17.56
N HIS A 226 -13.18 -13.67 16.48
CA HIS A 226 -14.00 -13.71 15.27
C HIS A 226 -13.17 -13.74 13.96
N PRO A 227 -12.30 -14.75 13.76
CA PRO A 227 -11.39 -14.78 12.60
C PRO A 227 -12.15 -14.84 11.27
N GLY A 228 -13.22 -15.63 11.18
CA GLY A 228 -14.05 -15.72 9.98
C GLY A 228 -14.77 -14.41 9.64
N ALA A 229 -15.24 -13.68 10.65
CA ALA A 229 -15.83 -12.36 10.45
C ALA A 229 -14.77 -11.35 9.99
N PHE A 230 -13.54 -11.44 10.51
CA PHE A 230 -12.45 -10.55 10.09
C PHE A 230 -12.07 -10.78 8.63
N LEU A 231 -12.04 -12.05 8.20
CA LEU A 231 -11.85 -12.38 6.78
C LEU A 231 -12.97 -11.79 5.91
N ARG A 232 -14.23 -11.93 6.33
CA ARG A 232 -15.40 -11.50 5.55
C ARG A 232 -15.61 -9.99 5.50
N TYR A 233 -15.44 -9.29 6.62
CA TYR A 233 -15.85 -7.88 6.77
C TYR A 233 -14.69 -6.88 6.76
N TYR A 234 -13.44 -7.37 6.83
CA TYR A 234 -12.26 -6.52 6.67
C TYR A 234 -11.40 -6.97 5.49
N ILE A 235 -10.86 -8.19 5.52
CA ILE A 235 -9.88 -8.65 4.52
C ILE A 235 -10.47 -8.70 3.11
N TRP A 236 -11.65 -9.30 2.94
CA TRP A 236 -12.28 -9.43 1.62
C TRP A 236 -12.68 -8.08 1.00
N PRO A 237 -13.37 -7.17 1.72
CA PRO A 237 -13.61 -5.81 1.22
C PRO A 237 -12.31 -5.06 0.91
N ASN A 238 -11.28 -5.21 1.75
CA ASN A 238 -10.01 -4.55 1.49
C ASN A 238 -9.29 -5.14 0.26
N PHE A 239 -9.42 -6.44 0.03
CA PHE A 239 -8.94 -7.08 -1.19
C PHE A 239 -9.65 -6.52 -2.42
N ILE A 240 -10.96 -6.27 -2.38
CA ILE A 240 -11.67 -5.58 -3.46
C ILE A 240 -11.11 -4.16 -3.67
N ASN A 241 -10.88 -3.41 -2.58
CA ASN A 241 -10.24 -2.09 -2.63
C ASN A 241 -8.80 -2.14 -3.17
N TYR A 242 -8.10 -3.28 -3.11
CA TYR A 242 -6.81 -3.43 -3.77
C TYR A 242 -6.92 -3.29 -5.29
N TYR A 243 -7.93 -3.92 -5.88
CA TYR A 243 -8.15 -3.90 -7.33
C TYR A 243 -8.81 -2.62 -7.81
N SER A 244 -9.82 -2.14 -7.10
CA SER A 244 -10.56 -0.92 -7.42
C SER A 244 -10.58 0.02 -6.21
N PRO A 245 -9.47 0.71 -5.93
CA PRO A 245 -9.35 1.50 -4.71
C PRO A 245 -10.26 2.74 -4.72
N PRO A 246 -10.87 3.11 -3.59
CA PRO A 246 -11.56 4.39 -3.47
C PRO A 246 -10.58 5.56 -3.62
N THR A 247 -11.05 6.68 -4.16
CA THR A 247 -10.24 7.89 -4.40
C THR A 247 -9.83 8.59 -3.10
N GLU A 248 -10.61 8.42 -2.02
CA GLU A 248 -10.40 9.07 -0.72
C GLU A 248 -10.19 10.58 -0.89
N PHE A 249 -9.23 11.19 -0.20
CA PHE A 249 -8.98 12.62 -0.30
C PHE A 249 -8.31 13.03 -1.62
N LEU A 250 -7.76 12.10 -2.42
CA LEU A 250 -7.26 12.46 -3.76
C LEU A 250 -8.40 12.92 -4.67
N GLY A 251 -9.65 12.53 -4.36
CA GLY A 251 -10.84 13.02 -5.06
C GLY A 251 -11.17 14.49 -4.78
N TRP A 252 -10.51 15.13 -3.81
CA TRP A 252 -10.85 16.47 -3.35
C TRP A 252 -9.60 17.34 -3.22
N PHE A 253 -9.56 18.45 -3.95
CA PHE A 253 -8.49 19.43 -3.84
C PHE A 253 -8.40 19.94 -2.40
N ASN A 254 -7.19 19.88 -1.83
CA ASN A 254 -6.90 20.20 -0.43
C ASN A 254 -7.91 19.56 0.57
N MET A 255 -8.33 18.32 0.30
CA MET A 255 -9.32 17.59 1.12
C MET A 255 -10.67 18.31 1.26
N GLY A 256 -11.03 19.14 0.28
CA GLY A 256 -12.25 19.95 0.27
C GLY A 256 -12.17 21.21 1.13
N LYS A 257 -10.99 21.57 1.66
CA LYS A 257 -10.79 22.76 2.49
C LYS A 257 -10.13 23.88 1.69
N ASN A 258 -10.47 25.13 2.03
CA ASN A 258 -9.84 26.32 1.46
C ASN A 258 -8.63 26.80 2.28
N GLU A 259 -8.26 26.05 3.32
CA GLU A 259 -7.19 26.38 4.24
C GLU A 259 -6.28 25.18 4.51
N VAL A 260 -5.00 25.44 4.71
CA VAL A 260 -4.04 24.48 5.26
C VAL A 260 -3.90 24.66 6.76
N ASP A 261 -3.44 23.60 7.42
CA ASP A 261 -3.14 23.64 8.85
C ASP A 261 -2.03 24.67 9.17
N PRO A 262 -2.08 25.38 10.32
CA PRO A 262 -1.04 26.34 10.72
C PRO A 262 0.37 25.75 10.74
N GLY A 263 0.51 24.45 11.03
CA GLY A 263 1.80 23.75 10.97
C GLY A 263 2.38 23.73 9.55
N ALA A 264 1.54 23.57 8.53
CA ALA A 264 1.98 23.64 7.14
C ALA A 264 2.41 25.07 6.76
N VAL A 265 1.68 26.09 7.21
CA VAL A 265 2.06 27.49 7.00
C VAL A 265 3.44 27.77 7.58
N SER A 266 3.67 27.35 8.83
CA SER A 266 4.95 27.54 9.50
C SER A 266 6.08 26.75 8.84
N TRP A 267 5.82 25.51 8.42
CA TRP A 267 6.85 24.63 7.85
C TRP A 267 7.29 25.08 6.46
N PHE A 268 6.34 25.43 5.59
CA PHE A 268 6.61 25.83 4.21
C PHE A 268 6.78 27.33 4.03
N GLY A 269 6.67 28.12 5.11
CA GLY A 269 6.81 29.57 5.08
C GLY A 269 5.73 30.26 4.25
N TYR A 270 4.49 29.76 4.28
CA TYR A 270 3.40 30.38 3.54
C TYR A 270 3.00 31.72 4.17
N LYS A 271 2.67 32.69 3.30
CA LYS A 271 2.19 34.01 3.74
C LYS A 271 0.76 33.99 4.31
N SER A 272 0.00 32.96 3.96
CA SER A 272 -1.39 32.77 4.38
C SER A 272 -1.68 31.27 4.50
N ASN A 273 -2.68 30.92 5.30
CA ASN A 273 -3.22 29.57 5.33
C ASN A 273 -4.21 29.28 4.19
N LYS A 274 -4.59 30.28 3.39
CA LYS A 274 -5.57 30.13 2.29
C LYS A 274 -4.94 29.45 1.06
N VAL A 275 -5.69 28.54 0.45
CA VAL A 275 -5.30 27.86 -0.80
C VAL A 275 -6.22 28.31 -1.93
N HIS A 276 -5.62 28.59 -3.09
CA HIS A 276 -6.34 28.93 -4.31
C HIS A 276 -6.27 27.78 -5.30
N HIS A 277 -7.35 27.56 -6.05
CA HIS A 277 -7.44 26.57 -7.11
C HIS A 277 -8.18 27.15 -8.31
N PHE A 278 -7.92 26.60 -9.50
CA PHE A 278 -8.48 27.09 -10.75
C PHE A 278 -9.89 26.55 -11.05
N SER A 279 -10.27 25.43 -10.43
CA SER A 279 -11.60 24.83 -10.61
C SER A 279 -12.65 25.58 -9.80
N LYS A 280 -13.92 25.56 -10.24
CA LYS A 280 -15.06 26.05 -9.44
C LYS A 280 -15.50 25.05 -8.37
N ASP A 281 -15.16 23.78 -8.56
CA ASP A 281 -15.44 22.68 -7.65
C ASP A 281 -14.13 22.10 -7.12
N ASN A 282 -14.13 21.75 -5.83
CA ASN A 282 -13.02 21.06 -5.17
C ASN A 282 -12.87 19.61 -5.66
N THR A 283 -13.87 19.04 -6.32
CA THR A 283 -13.84 17.67 -6.82
C THR A 283 -12.85 17.50 -7.97
N ILE A 284 -11.95 16.52 -7.84
CA ILE A 284 -11.00 16.12 -8.88
C ILE A 284 -11.58 14.90 -9.60
N TRP A 285 -12.48 15.16 -10.54
CA TRP A 285 -13.21 14.14 -11.32
C TRP A 285 -12.31 13.11 -12.00
N LEU A 286 -11.11 13.53 -12.41
CA LEU A 286 -10.16 12.65 -13.08
C LEU A 286 -9.72 11.47 -12.21
N THR A 287 -9.73 11.63 -10.88
CA THR A 287 -9.37 10.54 -9.97
C THR A 287 -10.33 9.36 -10.05
N ASN A 288 -11.60 9.58 -10.45
CA ASN A 288 -12.62 8.53 -10.56
C ASN A 288 -12.36 7.54 -11.72
N VAL A 289 -11.50 7.89 -12.67
CA VAL A 289 -11.12 7.00 -13.78
C VAL A 289 -10.08 5.96 -13.32
N PHE A 290 -9.24 6.31 -12.35
CA PHE A 290 -8.12 5.46 -11.94
C PHE A 290 -8.50 4.14 -11.26
N PRO A 291 -9.56 4.04 -10.43
CA PRO A 291 -9.96 2.76 -9.85
C PRO A 291 -10.24 1.70 -10.92
N LEU A 292 -11.01 2.07 -11.95
CA LEU A 292 -11.28 1.19 -13.09
C LEU A 292 -10.01 0.88 -13.89
N LEU A 293 -9.19 1.89 -14.17
CA LEU A 293 -7.94 1.72 -14.91
C LEU A 293 -6.96 0.78 -14.19
N LEU A 294 -6.82 0.92 -12.87
CA LEU A 294 -6.01 0.05 -12.03
C LEU A 294 -6.52 -1.38 -12.01
N ALA A 295 -7.83 -1.57 -11.94
CA ALA A 295 -8.44 -2.90 -12.01
C ALA A 295 -8.10 -3.56 -13.36
N MET A 296 -8.27 -2.86 -14.48
CA MET A 296 -7.92 -3.36 -15.81
C MET A 296 -6.42 -3.69 -15.92
N ILE A 297 -5.54 -2.83 -15.43
CA ILE A 297 -4.08 -3.05 -15.48
C ILE A 297 -3.69 -4.30 -14.68
N ASN A 298 -4.24 -4.48 -13.47
CA ASN A 298 -3.96 -5.66 -12.66
C ASN A 298 -4.48 -6.95 -13.33
N VAL A 299 -5.66 -6.91 -13.94
CA VAL A 299 -6.22 -8.03 -14.72
C VAL A 299 -5.31 -8.37 -15.90
N VAL A 300 -4.91 -7.38 -16.71
CA VAL A 300 -4.01 -7.59 -17.86
C VAL A 300 -2.64 -8.07 -17.41
N PHE A 301 -2.09 -7.54 -16.31
CA PHE A 301 -0.85 -8.01 -15.73
C PHE A 301 -0.93 -9.49 -15.32
N PHE A 302 -1.97 -9.86 -14.57
CA PHE A 302 -2.16 -11.21 -14.05
C PHE A 302 -2.37 -12.24 -15.17
N PHE A 303 -3.32 -12.00 -16.07
CA PHE A 303 -3.57 -12.91 -17.19
C PHE A 303 -2.46 -12.88 -18.23
N GLY A 304 -1.80 -11.73 -18.44
CA GLY A 304 -0.59 -11.63 -19.26
C GLY A 304 0.55 -12.47 -18.70
N PHE A 305 0.73 -12.49 -17.37
CA PHE A 305 1.71 -13.34 -16.72
C PHE A 305 1.36 -14.83 -16.86
N ILE A 306 0.09 -15.22 -16.67
CA ILE A 306 -0.37 -16.60 -16.89
C ILE A 306 -0.13 -17.01 -18.35
N GLY A 307 -0.52 -16.18 -19.31
CA GLY A 307 -0.31 -16.43 -20.74
C GLY A 307 1.17 -16.58 -21.08
N PHE A 308 2.03 -15.72 -20.54
CA PHE A 308 3.48 -15.84 -20.66
C PHE A 308 3.99 -17.19 -20.16
N VAL A 309 3.49 -17.68 -19.02
CA VAL A 309 3.88 -19.00 -18.48
C VAL A 309 3.39 -20.15 -19.36
N ILE A 310 2.12 -20.13 -19.78
CA ILE A 310 1.51 -21.19 -20.61
C ILE A 310 2.22 -21.32 -21.95
N LEU A 311 2.60 -20.19 -22.57
CA LEU A 311 3.33 -20.16 -23.85
C LEU A 311 4.83 -20.46 -23.71
N GLY A 312 5.26 -20.93 -22.54
CA GLY A 312 6.65 -21.29 -22.28
C GLY A 312 7.59 -20.09 -22.25
N GLY A 313 7.12 -18.87 -21.95
CA GLY A 313 7.94 -17.66 -21.98
C GLY A 313 9.20 -17.74 -21.12
N PHE A 314 9.18 -18.49 -20.03
CA PHE A 314 10.38 -18.74 -19.22
C PHE A 314 11.48 -19.50 -19.96
N SER A 315 11.21 -20.29 -21.00
CA SER A 315 12.27 -20.91 -21.82
C SER A 315 12.86 -19.93 -22.84
N LYS A 316 12.09 -18.91 -23.23
CA LYS A 316 12.42 -17.96 -24.31
C LYS A 316 13.14 -16.69 -23.84
N VAL A 317 13.16 -16.40 -22.54
CA VAL A 317 13.83 -15.21 -21.99
C VAL A 317 15.17 -15.53 -21.33
N THR A 318 16.07 -14.54 -21.32
CA THR A 318 17.39 -14.68 -20.68
C THR A 318 17.26 -14.92 -19.16
N PRO A 319 18.23 -15.57 -18.50
CA PRO A 319 18.18 -15.83 -17.06
C PRO A 319 18.00 -14.57 -16.20
N TYR A 320 18.51 -13.42 -16.66
CA TYR A 320 18.30 -12.13 -16.01
C TYR A 320 16.82 -11.75 -15.99
N TYR A 321 16.13 -11.79 -17.13
CA TYR A 321 14.71 -11.46 -17.21
C TYR A 321 13.84 -12.41 -16.38
N LYS A 322 14.21 -13.70 -16.27
CA LYS A 322 13.51 -14.63 -15.37
C LYS A 322 13.55 -14.14 -13.92
N LYS A 323 14.73 -13.71 -13.44
CA LYS A 323 14.89 -13.16 -12.08
C LYS A 323 14.08 -11.87 -11.88
N VAL A 324 14.09 -10.99 -12.89
CA VAL A 324 13.28 -9.75 -12.86
C VAL A 324 11.79 -10.09 -12.76
N LEU A 325 11.29 -11.03 -13.55
CA LEU A 325 9.88 -11.45 -13.50
C LEU A 325 9.48 -12.04 -12.14
N TRP A 326 10.33 -12.90 -11.55
CA TRP A 326 10.09 -13.43 -10.20
C TRP A 326 10.14 -12.34 -9.12
N LEU A 327 11.10 -11.42 -9.20
CA LEU A 327 11.18 -10.27 -8.29
C LEU A 327 9.90 -9.43 -8.38
N MET A 328 9.46 -9.14 -9.59
CA MET A 328 8.25 -8.36 -9.85
C MET A 328 7.00 -9.03 -9.29
N LEU A 329 6.84 -10.34 -9.50
CA LEU A 329 5.74 -11.10 -8.91
C LEU A 329 5.81 -11.09 -7.38
N THR A 330 7.00 -11.23 -6.81
CA THR A 330 7.21 -11.17 -5.36
C THR A 330 6.84 -9.79 -4.79
N ILE A 331 7.22 -8.71 -5.47
CA ILE A 331 6.88 -7.33 -5.07
C ILE A 331 5.38 -7.11 -5.16
N TRP A 332 4.73 -7.57 -6.23
CA TRP A 332 3.28 -7.47 -6.40
C TRP A 332 2.52 -8.25 -5.31
N LEU A 333 2.88 -9.51 -5.07
CA LEU A 333 2.28 -10.33 -4.01
C LEU A 333 2.58 -9.78 -2.61
N GLY A 334 3.80 -9.31 -2.37
CA GLY A 334 4.18 -8.68 -1.10
C GLY A 334 3.39 -7.38 -0.86
N ASN A 335 3.21 -6.57 -1.90
CA ASN A 335 2.39 -5.37 -1.85
C ASN A 335 0.92 -5.71 -1.58
N LEU A 336 0.35 -6.70 -2.28
CA LEU A 336 -1.01 -7.20 -2.06
C LEU A 336 -1.21 -7.67 -0.62
N ALA A 337 -0.37 -8.60 -0.16
CA ALA A 337 -0.48 -9.18 1.18
C ALA A 337 -0.34 -8.10 2.26
N PHE A 338 0.68 -7.25 2.17
CA PHE A 338 0.89 -6.17 3.13
C PHE A 338 -0.28 -5.18 3.12
N SER A 339 -0.70 -4.71 1.94
CA SER A 339 -1.74 -3.69 1.84
C SER A 339 -3.09 -4.20 2.33
N VAL A 340 -3.47 -5.43 1.98
CA VAL A 340 -4.77 -6.02 2.37
C VAL A 340 -4.83 -6.31 3.87
N LEU A 341 -3.72 -6.74 4.48
CA LEU A 341 -3.68 -7.09 5.90
C LEU A 341 -3.45 -5.89 6.82
N ALA A 342 -2.67 -4.90 6.36
CA ALA A 342 -2.24 -3.80 7.22
C ALA A 342 -3.30 -2.69 7.35
N SER A 343 -3.74 -2.07 6.25
CA SER A 343 -4.61 -0.87 6.27
C SER A 343 -5.69 -0.92 5.21
N PRO A 344 -6.82 -0.22 5.41
CA PRO A 344 -7.74 0.13 4.34
C PRO A 344 -6.99 0.72 3.13
N ILE A 345 -7.18 0.10 1.97
CA ILE A 345 -6.52 0.48 0.72
C ILE A 345 -7.28 1.62 0.07
N VAL A 346 -6.52 2.59 -0.43
CA VAL A 346 -7.00 3.80 -1.11
C VAL A 346 -6.10 4.08 -2.32
N LEU A 347 -6.57 4.91 -3.24
CA LEU A 347 -5.94 5.11 -4.55
C LEU A 347 -4.47 5.52 -4.46
N ARG A 348 -4.12 6.40 -3.51
CA ARG A 348 -2.74 6.89 -3.33
C ARG A 348 -1.74 5.78 -3.03
N TYR A 349 -2.16 4.68 -2.38
CA TYR A 349 -1.27 3.56 -2.08
C TYR A 349 -0.96 2.71 -3.32
N GLN A 350 -1.79 2.80 -4.35
CA GLN A 350 -1.60 2.11 -5.63
C GLN A 350 -0.77 2.92 -6.63
N ALA A 351 -0.35 4.14 -6.29
CA ALA A 351 0.43 4.99 -7.20
C ALA A 351 1.77 4.34 -7.61
N PHE A 352 2.57 3.84 -6.66
CA PHE A 352 3.80 3.11 -7.00
C PHE A 352 3.52 1.77 -7.72
N PRO A 353 2.63 0.89 -7.20
CA PRO A 353 2.25 -0.34 -7.91
C PRO A 353 1.79 -0.12 -9.35
N PHE A 354 1.04 0.94 -9.62
CA PHE A 354 0.60 1.32 -10.96
C PHE A 354 1.75 1.38 -11.97
N ILE A 355 2.87 2.02 -11.61
CA ILE A 355 4.01 2.24 -12.52
C ILE A 355 4.52 0.90 -13.04
N PHE A 356 4.84 -0.01 -12.11
CA PHE A 356 5.49 -1.25 -12.47
C PHE A 356 4.49 -2.25 -13.05
N THR A 357 3.26 -2.30 -12.54
CA THR A 357 2.23 -3.22 -13.08
C THR A 357 1.86 -2.85 -14.50
N LEU A 358 1.68 -1.55 -14.81
CA LEU A 358 1.42 -1.10 -16.18
C LEU A 358 2.59 -1.44 -17.12
N ALA A 359 3.82 -1.15 -16.71
CA ALA A 359 5.00 -1.42 -17.53
C ALA A 359 5.10 -2.92 -17.87
N PHE A 360 4.96 -3.80 -16.89
CA PHE A 360 5.05 -5.24 -17.11
C PHE A 360 3.80 -5.83 -17.77
N ALA A 361 2.60 -5.28 -17.52
CA ALA A 361 1.39 -5.68 -18.22
C ALA A 361 1.54 -5.50 -19.73
N VAL A 362 2.04 -4.34 -20.17
CA VAL A 362 2.26 -4.07 -21.61
C VAL A 362 3.32 -4.99 -22.20
N LEU A 363 4.42 -5.24 -21.49
CA LEU A 363 5.48 -6.14 -21.96
C LEU A 363 5.00 -7.60 -22.08
N LEU A 364 4.28 -8.09 -21.07
CA LEU A 364 3.73 -9.45 -21.05
C LEU A 364 2.65 -9.63 -22.12
N LEU A 365 1.76 -8.66 -22.27
CA LEU A 365 0.74 -8.69 -23.31
C LEU A 365 1.37 -8.67 -24.71
N GLY A 366 2.40 -7.86 -24.93
CA GLY A 366 3.14 -7.83 -26.19
C GLY A 366 3.75 -9.18 -26.53
N PHE A 367 4.35 -9.86 -25.54
CA PHE A 367 4.86 -11.22 -25.71
C PHE A 367 3.75 -12.21 -26.07
N VAL A 368 2.64 -12.21 -25.34
CA VAL A 368 1.51 -13.12 -25.59
C VAL A 368 0.92 -12.92 -26.99
N ILE A 369 0.76 -11.66 -27.43
CA ILE A 369 0.25 -11.36 -28.77
C ILE A 369 1.22 -11.89 -29.84
N GLN A 370 2.51 -11.60 -29.71
CA GLN A 370 3.51 -12.06 -30.68
C GLN A 370 3.50 -13.59 -30.82
N GLU A 371 3.54 -14.29 -29.70
CA GLU A 371 3.52 -15.76 -29.67
C GLU A 371 2.21 -16.36 -30.21
N SER A 372 1.07 -15.69 -29.99
CA SER A 372 -0.21 -16.11 -30.55
C SER A 372 -0.30 -15.95 -32.08
N MET A 373 0.47 -15.01 -32.64
CA MET A 373 0.52 -14.78 -34.08
C MET A 373 1.49 -15.76 -34.77
N GLU A 374 2.62 -16.06 -34.14
CA GLU A 374 3.61 -17.03 -34.64
C GLU A 374 3.10 -18.49 -34.57
N SER A 375 2.15 -18.79 -33.68
CA SER A 375 1.55 -20.13 -33.54
C SER A 375 0.38 -20.43 -34.49
N LYS A 376 -0.05 -19.47 -35.32
CA LYS A 376 -0.96 -19.79 -36.44
C LYS A 376 -0.13 -20.48 -37.53
N PRO A 377 -0.39 -21.76 -37.86
CA PRO A 377 0.25 -22.37 -39.01
C PRO A 377 -0.11 -21.53 -40.24
N ALA A 378 0.89 -21.22 -41.07
CA ALA A 378 0.67 -20.69 -42.39
C ALA A 378 -0.44 -21.53 -43.02
N ALA A 379 -1.56 -20.88 -43.38
CA ALA A 379 -2.60 -21.53 -44.15
C ALA A 379 -1.91 -22.30 -45.27
N VAL A 380 -2.12 -23.61 -45.29
CA VAL A 380 -1.65 -24.51 -46.34
C VAL A 380 -1.95 -23.78 -47.64
N LYS A 381 -0.90 -23.36 -48.37
CA LYS A 381 -1.07 -23.08 -49.79
C LYS A 381 -1.60 -24.39 -50.33
N GLU A 382 -2.88 -24.42 -50.70
CA GLU A 382 -3.38 -25.47 -51.57
C GLU A 382 -2.38 -25.53 -52.73
N ASP A 383 -1.66 -26.65 -52.82
CA ASP A 383 -0.90 -26.98 -54.00
C ASP A 383 -1.90 -26.91 -55.15
N ASP A 384 -1.71 -25.93 -56.05
CA ASP A 384 -2.37 -25.95 -57.35
C ASP A 384 -2.18 -27.36 -57.91
N PRO A 385 -3.26 -28.08 -58.26
CA PRO A 385 -3.10 -29.40 -58.85
C PRO A 385 -2.26 -29.24 -60.12
N LEU A 386 -1.13 -29.95 -60.16
CA LEU A 386 -0.34 -30.13 -61.37
C LEU A 386 -1.30 -30.41 -62.53
N PRO A 387 -1.27 -29.62 -63.63
CA PRO A 387 -2.09 -29.93 -64.79
C PRO A 387 -1.67 -31.31 -65.30
N ASP A 388 -2.68 -32.15 -65.48
CA ASP A 388 -2.56 -33.43 -66.16
C ASP A 388 -1.83 -33.22 -67.50
N PRO A 389 -0.71 -33.92 -67.80
CA PRO A 389 -0.06 -33.82 -69.09
C PRO A 389 -0.89 -34.41 -70.26
N ALA A 390 -2.15 -34.77 -70.05
CA ALA A 390 -3.07 -35.28 -71.05
C ALA A 390 -4.38 -34.48 -71.22
N VAL A 391 -4.32 -33.14 -71.18
CA VAL A 391 -5.35 -32.24 -71.78
C VAL A 391 -4.71 -31.04 -72.46
#